data_AF-A0A7X8AVS5-F1
#
_entry.id   AF-A0A7X8AVS5-F1
#
_cell.length_a   1.000
_cell.length_b   1.000
_cell.length_c   1.000
_cell.angle_alpha   90.00
_cell.angle_beta   90.00
_cell.angle_gamma   90.00
#
_symmetry.space_group_name_H-M   'P 1'
#
loop_
_entity.id
_entity.type
_entity.pdbx_description
1 polymer ?
#
loop_
_entity_poly.entity_id
_entity_poly.type
_entity_poly.pdbx_seq_one_letter_code
_entity_poly.pdbx_strand_id
1 'polypeptide(L)'
;MFDNPNIFFTFGIALIIIILVMLFFSFVPVGLWITAFFSGIKIKISTLIGMRLRRVAPSRIVNPLIKATKAGLDIDINELEAHYLAGGNVNIVVDALIAAQRAGIELNFSRAAAIDLAGRDVKEAVMVSVTP
;
A
#
# COMPACT_ATOMS: atom_id res chain seq x y z
N MET A 1 -30.96 -13.48 41.37
CA MET A 1 -31.18 -12.14 40.78
C MET A 1 -30.57 -11.99 39.37
N PHE A 2 -30.27 -13.10 38.67
CA PHE A 2 -29.74 -13.07 37.29
C PHE A 2 -30.51 -13.96 36.28
N ASP A 3 -31.62 -14.58 36.67
CA ASP A 3 -32.41 -15.48 35.81
C ASP A 3 -33.39 -14.73 34.90
N ASN A 4 -32.93 -13.66 34.25
CA ASN A 4 -33.72 -12.99 33.24
C ASN A 4 -33.21 -13.42 31.85
N PRO A 5 -33.92 -14.31 31.13
CA PRO A 5 -33.44 -14.87 29.86
C PRO A 5 -33.13 -13.80 28.80
N ASN A 6 -33.76 -12.62 28.92
CA ASN A 6 -33.52 -11.45 28.09
C ASN A 6 -32.09 -10.89 28.22
N ILE A 7 -31.46 -11.04 29.38
CA ILE A 7 -30.09 -10.55 29.63
C ILE A 7 -29.09 -11.40 28.84
N PHE A 8 -29.19 -12.72 28.92
CA PHE A 8 -28.34 -13.65 28.15
C PHE A 8 -28.50 -13.45 26.64
N PHE A 9 -29.73 -13.22 26.16
CA PHE A 9 -30.00 -12.93 24.76
C PHE A 9 -29.36 -11.60 24.31
N THR A 10 -29.48 -10.55 25.13
CA THR A 10 -28.87 -9.24 24.85
C THR A 10 -27.34 -9.32 24.79
N PHE A 11 -26.71 -10.02 25.74
CA PHE A 11 -25.26 -10.25 25.72
C PHE A 11 -24.82 -11.09 24.52
N GLY A 12 -25.60 -12.10 24.12
CA GLY A 12 -25.34 -12.89 22.92
C GLY A 12 -25.35 -12.03 21.65
N ILE A 13 -26.34 -11.16 21.48
CA ILE A 13 -26.41 -10.23 20.35
C ILE A 13 -25.24 -9.23 20.37
N ALA A 14 -24.95 -8.65 21.54
CA ALA A 14 -23.84 -7.70 21.68
C ALA A 14 -22.49 -8.35 21.29
N LEU A 15 -22.26 -9.60 21.68
CA LEU A 15 -21.06 -10.35 21.31
C LEU A 15 -20.96 -10.57 19.80
N ILE A 16 -22.07 -10.95 19.15
CA ILE A 16 -22.11 -11.13 17.68
C ILE A 16 -21.80 -9.82 16.97
N ILE A 17 -22.37 -8.70 17.42
CA ILE A 17 -22.11 -7.37 16.85
C ILE A 17 -20.63 -7.02 16.98
N ILE A 18 -20.02 -7.23 18.15
CA ILE A 18 -18.60 -6.97 18.38
C ILE A 18 -17.72 -7.79 17.43
N ILE A 19 -18.02 -9.08 17.25
CA ILE A 19 -17.29 -9.96 16.32
C ILE A 19 -17.42 -9.46 14.88
N LEU A 20 -18.63 -9.09 14.44
CA LEU A 20 -18.86 -8.54 13.10
C LEU A 20 -18.09 -7.24 12.88
N VAL A 21 -18.06 -6.36 13.89
CA VAL A 21 -17.30 -5.11 13.84
C VAL A 21 -15.80 -5.38 13.74
N MET A 22 -15.25 -6.31 14.53
CA MET A 22 -13.83 -6.70 14.44
C MET A 22 -13.49 -7.28 13.07
N LEU A 23 -14.34 -8.15 12.51
CA LEU A 23 -14.15 -8.71 11.17
C LEU A 23 -14.18 -7.62 10.09
N PHE A 24 -15.10 -6.66 10.21
CA PHE A 24 -15.19 -5.52 9.30
C PHE A 24 -13.91 -4.67 9.33
N PHE A 25 -13.44 -4.28 10.52
CA PHE A 25 -12.20 -3.50 10.65
C PHE A 25 -10.93 -4.27 10.28
N SER A 26 -10.93 -5.60 10.43
CA SER A 26 -9.85 -6.45 9.93
C SER A 26 -9.79 -6.44 8.40
N PHE A 27 -10.96 -6.44 7.74
CA PHE A 27 -11.08 -6.46 6.28
C PHE A 27 -10.86 -5.09 5.64
N VAL A 28 -11.39 -4.03 6.23
CA VAL A 28 -11.31 -2.66 5.67
C VAL A 28 -10.13 -1.92 6.31
N PRO A 29 -9.06 -1.58 5.56
CA PRO A 29 -7.89 -0.90 6.11
C PRO A 29 -8.13 0.61 6.29
N VAL A 30 -9.05 0.98 7.19
CA VAL A 30 -9.44 2.38 7.47
C VAL A 30 -8.24 3.22 7.92
N GLY A 31 -7.39 2.68 8.80
CA GLY A 31 -6.19 3.40 9.26
C GLY A 31 -5.21 3.74 8.14
N LEU A 32 -5.04 2.84 7.16
CA LEU A 32 -4.19 3.08 6.00
C LEU A 32 -4.78 4.16 5.08
N TRP A 33 -6.10 4.13 4.88
CA TRP A 33 -6.82 5.13 4.12
C TRP A 33 -6.67 6.53 4.71
N ILE A 34 -6.83 6.66 6.03
CA ILE A 34 -6.64 7.93 6.76
C ILE A 34 -5.21 8.43 6.57
N THR A 35 -4.21 7.55 6.74
CA THR A 35 -2.79 7.92 6.57
C THR A 35 -2.49 8.41 5.15
N ALA A 36 -3.06 7.77 4.13
CA ALA A 36 -2.92 8.18 2.74
C ALA A 36 -3.54 9.55 2.49
N PHE A 37 -4.75 9.79 3.00
CA PHE A 37 -5.46 11.06 2.87
C PHE A 37 -4.64 12.23 3.47
N PHE A 38 -4.11 12.07 4.68
CA PHE A 38 -3.26 13.08 5.31
C PHE A 38 -1.89 13.23 4.65
N SER A 39 -1.47 12.25 3.85
CA SER A 39 -0.26 12.35 3.03
C SER A 39 -0.51 12.98 1.66
N GLY A 40 -1.72 13.50 1.41
CA GLY A 40 -2.10 14.14 0.15
C GLY A 40 -2.59 13.17 -0.93
N ILE A 41 -2.69 11.87 -0.63
CA ILE A 41 -3.09 10.83 -1.58
C ILE A 41 -4.59 10.59 -1.48
N LYS A 42 -5.32 10.96 -2.54
CA LYS A 42 -6.77 10.80 -2.62
C LYS A 42 -7.14 9.42 -3.18
N ILE A 43 -7.14 8.41 -2.31
CA ILE A 43 -7.61 7.05 -2.65
C ILE A 43 -9.00 6.78 -2.09
N LYS A 44 -9.81 6.01 -2.81
CA LYS A 44 -11.12 5.57 -2.33
C LYS A 44 -10.95 4.31 -1.47
N ILE A 45 -11.79 4.16 -0.44
CA ILE A 45 -11.87 2.91 0.34
C ILE A 45 -12.18 1.71 -0.57
N SER A 46 -13.00 1.90 -1.61
CA SER A 46 -13.29 0.87 -2.61
C SER A 46 -12.02 0.35 -3.31
N THR A 47 -11.03 1.20 -3.54
CA THR A 47 -9.74 0.80 -4.14
C THR A 47 -8.96 -0.12 -3.20
N LEU A 48 -8.91 0.20 -1.91
CA LEU A 48 -8.23 -0.62 -0.89
C LEU A 48 -8.90 -1.98 -0.71
N ILE A 49 -10.23 -2.01 -0.75
CA ILE A 49 -11.01 -3.25 -0.75
C ILE A 49 -10.73 -4.04 -2.03
N GLY A 50 -10.75 -3.38 -3.19
CA GLY A 50 -10.46 -3.99 -4.49
C GLY A 50 -9.05 -4.58 -4.60
N MET A 51 -8.06 -3.97 -3.94
CA MET A 51 -6.71 -4.56 -3.80
C MET A 51 -6.77 -5.89 -3.06
N ARG A 52 -7.44 -5.96 -1.90
CA ARG A 52 -7.57 -7.22 -1.15
C ARG A 52 -8.29 -8.31 -1.95
N LEU A 53 -9.32 -7.96 -2.70
CA LEU A 53 -10.02 -8.88 -3.60
C LEU A 53 -9.10 -9.44 -4.69
N ARG A 54 -8.22 -8.59 -5.24
CA ARG A 54 -7.17 -8.99 -6.20
C ARG A 54 -5.95 -9.66 -5.54
N ARG A 55 -6.02 -9.98 -4.25
CA ARG A 55 -4.92 -10.56 -3.45
C ARG A 55 -3.68 -9.67 -3.36
N VAL A 56 -3.87 -8.35 -3.47
CA VAL A 56 -2.84 -7.33 -3.27
C VAL A 56 -2.98 -6.78 -1.85
N ALA A 57 -1.90 -6.86 -1.07
CA ALA A 57 -1.87 -6.28 0.27
C ALA A 57 -1.81 -4.74 0.16
N PRO A 58 -2.85 -3.98 0.59
CA PRO A 58 -2.90 -2.53 0.32
C PRO A 58 -1.73 -1.75 0.94
N SER A 59 -1.22 -2.19 2.09
CA SER A 59 -0.06 -1.58 2.75
C SER A 59 1.22 -1.67 1.93
N ARG A 60 1.37 -2.69 1.07
CA ARG A 60 2.53 -2.87 0.18
C ARG A 60 2.52 -1.89 -1.00
N ILE A 61 1.38 -1.26 -1.29
CA ILE A 61 1.22 -0.29 -2.38
C ILE A 61 1.18 1.13 -1.82
N VAL A 62 0.33 1.37 -0.83
CA VAL A 62 0.06 2.71 -0.30
C VAL A 62 1.26 3.27 0.48
N ASN A 63 2.01 2.45 1.23
CA ASN A 63 3.16 2.95 1.97
C ASN A 63 4.29 3.43 1.05
N PRO A 64 4.69 2.67 -0.01
CA PRO A 64 5.58 3.21 -1.03
C PRO A 64 5.01 4.44 -1.73
N LEU A 65 3.71 4.47 -2.07
CA LEU A 65 3.10 5.64 -2.68
C LEU A 65 3.22 6.89 -1.79
N ILE A 66 2.97 6.76 -0.49
CA ILE A 66 3.18 7.85 0.50
C ILE A 66 4.63 8.35 0.47
N LYS A 67 5.62 7.44 0.40
CA LYS A 67 7.03 7.84 0.29
C LYS A 67 7.29 8.61 -1.00
N ALA A 68 6.79 8.11 -2.13
CA ALA A 68 6.94 8.72 -3.45
C ALA A 68 6.35 10.15 -3.47
N THR A 69 5.08 10.30 -3.05
CA THR A 69 4.40 11.59 -2.99
C THR A 69 5.15 12.58 -2.08
N LYS A 70 5.64 12.13 -0.91
CA LYS A 70 6.45 12.98 -0.01
C LYS A 70 7.81 13.37 -0.59
N ALA A 71 8.34 12.60 -1.53
CA ALA A 71 9.55 12.92 -2.27
C ALA A 71 9.30 13.79 -3.51
N GLY A 72 8.05 14.17 -3.78
CA GLY A 72 7.66 14.94 -4.95
C GLY A 72 7.51 14.11 -6.22
N LEU A 73 7.47 12.78 -6.12
CA LEU A 73 7.21 11.89 -7.24
C LEU A 73 5.70 11.69 -7.40
N ASP A 74 5.22 11.88 -8.62
CA ASP A 74 3.87 11.53 -9.03
C ASP A 74 3.90 10.15 -9.72
N ILE A 75 3.29 9.16 -9.08
CA ILE A 75 3.27 7.77 -9.57
C ILE A 75 1.84 7.26 -9.50
N ASP A 76 1.35 6.63 -10.57
CA ASP A 76 0.02 6.04 -10.54
C ASP A 76 0.02 4.82 -9.61
N ILE A 77 -0.97 4.78 -8.72
CA ILE A 77 -1.22 3.62 -7.84
C ILE A 77 -1.42 2.33 -8.64
N ASN A 78 -1.98 2.42 -9.85
CA ASN A 78 -2.17 1.28 -10.74
C ASN A 78 -0.84 0.72 -11.25
N GLU A 79 0.17 1.56 -11.48
CA GLU A 79 1.51 1.10 -11.87
C GLU A 79 2.20 0.34 -10.74
N LEU A 80 2.11 0.87 -9.51
CA LEU A 80 2.62 0.19 -8.32
C LEU A 80 1.94 -1.17 -8.12
N GLU A 81 0.62 -1.22 -8.29
CA GLU A 81 -0.15 -2.45 -8.16
C GLU A 81 0.16 -3.45 -9.28
N ALA A 82 0.26 -3.00 -10.52
CA ALA A 82 0.63 -3.86 -11.66
C ALA A 82 2.03 -4.45 -11.48
N HIS A 83 2.98 -3.65 -11.01
CA HIS A 83 4.34 -4.13 -10.71
C HIS A 83 4.36 -5.15 -9.56
N TYR A 84 3.57 -4.93 -8.50
CA TYR A 84 3.41 -5.92 -7.43
C TYR A 84 2.81 -7.24 -7.93
N LEU A 85 1.79 -7.17 -8.78
CA LEU A 85 1.15 -8.35 -9.39
C LEU A 85 2.07 -9.09 -10.36
N ALA A 86 3.00 -8.38 -11.00
CA ALA A 86 4.07 -8.98 -11.81
C ALA A 86 5.15 -9.69 -10.97
N GLY A 87 5.04 -9.66 -9.64
CA GLY A 87 6.00 -10.26 -8.71
C GLY A 87 7.16 -9.33 -8.32
N GLY A 88 7.10 -8.06 -8.73
CA GLY A 88 8.13 -7.08 -8.43
C GLY A 88 8.04 -6.46 -7.03
N ASN A 89 9.11 -5.79 -6.61
CA ASN A 89 9.20 -5.14 -5.32
C ASN A 89 9.00 -3.62 -5.44
N VAL A 90 7.74 -3.22 -5.29
CA VAL A 90 7.29 -1.81 -5.27
C VAL A 90 8.14 -0.92 -4.38
N ASN A 91 8.55 -1.39 -3.20
CA ASN A 91 9.33 -0.57 -2.29
C ASN A 91 10.76 -0.32 -2.82
N ILE A 92 11.39 -1.30 -3.47
CA ILE A 92 12.72 -1.13 -4.08
C ILE A 92 12.64 -0.12 -5.22
N VAL A 93 11.65 -0.26 -6.10
CA VAL A 93 11.45 0.65 -7.23
C VAL A 93 11.22 2.08 -6.75
N VAL A 94 10.33 2.30 -5.79
CA VAL A 94 10.08 3.63 -5.24
C VAL A 94 11.31 4.20 -4.53
N ASP A 95 12.02 3.40 -3.71
CA ASP A 95 13.23 3.88 -3.03
C ASP A 95 14.33 4.26 -4.05
N ALA A 96 14.43 3.54 -5.19
CA ALA A 96 15.36 3.87 -6.27
C ALA A 96 14.96 5.14 -7.04
N LEU A 97 13.67 5.33 -7.33
CA LEU A 97 13.16 6.57 -7.96
C LEU A 97 13.42 7.79 -7.07
N ILE A 98 13.21 7.66 -5.76
CA ILE A 98 13.52 8.74 -4.80
C ILE A 98 15.03 9.04 -4.79
N ALA A 99 15.88 8.01 -4.85
CA ALA A 99 17.33 8.21 -4.94
C ALA A 99 17.73 8.91 -6.25
N ALA A 100 17.18 8.50 -7.39
CA ALA A 100 17.40 9.11 -8.69
C ALA A 100 17.00 10.60 -8.69
N GLN A 101 15.80 10.91 -8.19
CA GLN A 101 15.29 12.28 -8.04
C GLN A 101 16.24 13.15 -7.23
N ARG A 102 16.77 12.64 -6.12
CA ARG A 102 17.71 13.36 -5.25
C ARG A 102 19.09 13.54 -5.87
N ALA A 103 19.50 12.61 -6.73
CA ALA A 103 20.76 12.66 -7.47
C ALA A 103 20.66 13.45 -8.79
N GLY A 104 19.47 13.95 -9.15
CA GLY A 104 19.24 14.65 -10.41
C GLY A 104 19.29 13.73 -11.65
N ILE A 105 19.02 12.43 -11.48
CA ILE A 105 19.04 11.43 -12.55
C ILE A 105 17.61 11.23 -13.05
N GLU A 106 17.41 11.32 -14.37
CA GLU A 106 16.15 10.95 -14.98
C GLU A 106 15.94 9.43 -14.95
N LEU A 107 15.05 8.97 -14.08
CA LEU A 107 14.60 7.59 -14.00
C LEU A 107 13.07 7.55 -13.93
N ASN A 108 12.46 6.90 -14.92
CA ASN A 108 11.02 6.66 -14.90
C ASN A 108 10.68 5.33 -14.23
N PHE A 109 9.41 5.21 -13.80
CA PHE A 109 8.91 4.02 -13.10
C PHE A 109 9.10 2.74 -13.94
N SER A 110 8.77 2.78 -15.24
CA SER A 110 8.85 1.60 -16.11
C SER A 110 10.27 1.04 -16.22
N ARG A 111 11.29 1.90 -16.31
CA ARG A 111 12.70 1.49 -16.36
C ARG A 111 13.15 0.88 -15.05
N ALA A 112 12.81 1.52 -13.91
CA ALA A 112 13.12 0.99 -12.59
C ALA A 112 12.44 -0.38 -12.35
N ALA A 113 11.17 -0.50 -12.75
CA ALA A 113 10.41 -1.75 -12.67
C ALA A 113 11.00 -2.86 -13.57
N ALA A 114 11.47 -2.53 -14.77
CA ALA A 114 12.12 -3.50 -15.65
C ALA A 114 13.44 -4.04 -15.06
N ILE A 115 14.20 -3.18 -14.39
CA ILE A 115 15.45 -3.59 -13.71
C ILE A 115 15.14 -4.51 -12.51
N ASP A 116 14.12 -4.18 -11.71
CA ASP A 116 13.67 -5.00 -10.58
C ASP A 116 13.23 -6.40 -11.05
N LEU A 117 12.39 -6.47 -12.10
CA LEU A 117 11.93 -7.73 -12.67
C LEU A 117 13.04 -8.55 -13.34
N ALA A 118 14.13 -7.89 -13.78
CA ALA A 118 15.33 -8.56 -14.27
C ALA A 118 16.21 -9.13 -13.14
N GLY A 119 15.82 -8.95 -11.87
CA GLY A 119 16.56 -9.44 -10.70
C GLY A 119 17.87 -8.68 -10.45
N ARG A 120 18.01 -7.47 -10.98
CA ARG A 120 19.19 -6.62 -10.79
C ARG A 120 18.92 -5.61 -9.68
N ASP A 121 19.98 -5.16 -9.00
CA ASP A 121 19.85 -4.10 -8.00
C ASP A 121 19.51 -2.77 -8.70
N VAL A 122 18.26 -2.34 -8.54
CA VAL A 122 17.76 -1.09 -9.10
C VAL A 122 18.53 0.12 -8.57
N LYS A 123 18.94 0.10 -7.29
CA LYS A 123 19.71 1.20 -6.70
C LYS A 123 21.10 1.27 -7.29
N GLU A 124 21.76 0.13 -7.44
CA GLU A 124 23.08 0.06 -8.07
C GLU A 124 23.02 0.55 -9.53
N ALA A 125 22.06 0.05 -10.32
CA ALA A 125 21.91 0.43 -11.72
C ALA A 125 21.71 1.94 -11.94
N VAL A 126 21.13 2.63 -10.96
CA VAL A 126 20.97 4.09 -10.96
C VAL A 126 22.26 4.80 -10.55
N MET A 127 22.97 4.31 -9.54
CA MET A 127 24.23 4.90 -9.06
C MET A 127 25.39 4.77 -10.06
N VAL A 128 25.47 3.69 -10.84
CA VAL A 128 26.53 3.57 -11.87
C VAL A 128 26.34 4.61 -12.99
N SER A 129 25.13 5.13 -13.19
CA SER A 129 24.87 6.21 -14.16
C SER A 129 25.43 7.57 -13.72
N VAL A 130 25.75 7.79 -12.44
CA VAL A 130 26.34 9.05 -11.93
C VAL A 130 27.86 9.01 -11.80
N THR A 131 28.48 7.84 -11.86
CA THR A 131 29.93 7.68 -11.73
C THR A 131 30.41 6.58 -12.67
N PRO A 132 30.86 6.92 -13.89
CA PRO A 132 31.50 5.97 -14.79
C PRO A 132 32.90 5.57 -14.31
#